data_AF-A0A923F0H0-F1
#
_entry.id   AF-A0A923F0H0-F1
#
_cell.length_a   1.000
_cell.length_b   1.000
_cell.length_c   1.000
_cell.angle_alpha   90.00
_cell.angle_beta   90.00
_cell.angle_gamma   90.00
#
_symmetry.space_group_name_H-M   'P 1'
#
loop_
_entity.id
_entity.type
_entity.pdbx_description
1 polymer ?
#
loop_
_entity_poly.entity_id
_entity_poly.type
_entity_poly.pdbx_seq_one_letter_code
_entity_poly.pdbx_strand_id
1 'polypeptide(L)'
;MDRETWESMAQADREEWVRFQAWKQQRDGDRQAVARDQSGHGQLRHSTSRRVVLVGVIALLVVLGVLASFGANTTMTGRITVATGTSALSSSYSSYGSNGGRCVTYRGYDDIAEGVSVTVRDSGGAIAGVGHLGAGRPEPYGCTFPFTVADLPSSEFYTVEISHRGEVTFTADDVAAGDVHLSLG
;
A
#
# COMPACT_ATOMS: atom_id res chain seq x y z
N MET A 1 3.20 -66.30 20.02
CA MET A 1 4.28 -66.77 20.91
C MET A 1 3.82 -68.10 21.44
N ASP A 2 4.55 -69.18 21.14
CA ASP A 2 4.25 -70.47 21.73
C ASP A 2 4.82 -70.56 23.16
N ARG A 3 4.43 -71.61 23.88
CA ARG A 3 4.79 -71.78 25.29
C ARG A 3 6.27 -72.10 25.48
N GLU A 4 6.84 -72.90 24.59
CA GLU A 4 8.25 -73.34 24.67
C GLU A 4 9.22 -72.17 24.48
N THR A 5 8.90 -71.24 23.57
CA THR A 5 9.70 -70.01 23.38
C THR A 5 9.60 -69.08 24.58
N TRP A 6 8.47 -69.05 25.31
CA TRP A 6 8.32 -68.21 26.51
C TRP A 6 9.06 -68.78 27.73
N GLU A 7 9.05 -70.10 27.91
CA GLU A 7 9.70 -70.76 29.05
C GLU A 7 11.23 -70.69 28.98
N SER A 8 11.80 -70.64 27.77
CA SER A 8 13.25 -70.50 27.53
C SER A 8 13.81 -69.08 27.66
N MET A 9 12.96 -68.06 27.81
CA MET A 9 13.39 -66.66 28.01
C MET A 9 13.91 -66.42 29.43
N ALA A 10 14.88 -65.49 29.55
CA ALA A 10 15.34 -65.03 30.85
C ALA A 10 14.20 -64.39 31.66
N GLN A 11 14.26 -64.46 32.99
CA GLN A 11 13.17 -64.00 33.86
C GLN A 11 12.87 -62.50 33.66
N ALA A 12 13.88 -61.67 33.43
CA ALA A 12 13.71 -60.25 33.14
C ALA A 12 12.93 -60.02 31.82
N ASP A 13 13.25 -60.76 30.76
CA ASP A 13 12.58 -60.64 29.46
C ASP A 13 11.12 -61.09 29.54
N ARG A 14 10.80 -62.07 30.40
CA ARG A 14 9.42 -62.50 30.65
C ARG A 14 8.60 -61.39 31.32
N GLU A 15 9.17 -60.66 32.27
CA GLU A 15 8.49 -59.52 32.91
C GLU A 15 8.25 -58.38 31.93
N GLU A 16 9.22 -58.08 31.07
CA GLU A 16 9.05 -57.09 30.00
C GLU A 16 7.97 -57.51 29.01
N TRP A 17 7.93 -58.80 28.65
CA TRP A 17 6.92 -59.34 27.75
C TRP A 17 5.50 -59.24 28.36
N VAL A 18 5.35 -59.52 29.65
CA VAL A 18 4.08 -59.34 30.37
C VAL A 18 3.65 -57.87 30.37
N ARG A 19 4.56 -56.94 30.64
CA ARG A 19 4.28 -55.49 30.56
C ARG A 19 3.86 -55.06 29.15
N PHE A 20 4.53 -55.60 28.13
CA PHE A 20 4.17 -55.33 26.73
C PHE A 20 2.78 -55.85 26.37
N GLN A 21 2.38 -57.03 26.85
CA GLN A 21 1.02 -57.55 26.63
C GLN A 21 -0.04 -56.71 27.34
N ALA A 22 0.24 -56.28 28.59
CA ALA A 22 -0.67 -55.40 29.32
C ALA A 22 -0.87 -54.05 28.58
N TRP A 23 0.23 -53.46 28.08
CA TRP A 23 0.15 -52.26 27.24
C TRP A 23 -0.67 -52.48 25.97
N LYS A 24 -0.51 -53.63 25.30
CA LYS A 24 -1.31 -53.97 24.11
C LYS A 24 -2.80 -54.04 24.42
N GLN A 25 -3.18 -54.74 25.49
CA GLN A 25 -4.58 -54.87 25.89
C GLN A 25 -5.21 -53.52 26.19
N GLN A 26 -4.48 -52.63 26.88
CA GLN A 26 -4.96 -51.27 27.15
C GLN A 26 -5.18 -50.48 25.85
N ARG A 27 -4.22 -50.55 24.91
CA ARG A 27 -4.32 -49.84 23.62
C ARG A 27 -5.45 -50.35 22.73
N ASP A 28 -5.72 -51.66 22.76
CA ASP A 28 -6.83 -52.26 22.01
C ASP A 28 -8.19 -51.95 22.67
N GLY A 29 -8.22 -51.85 24.00
CA GLY A 29 -9.39 -51.33 24.74
C GLY A 29 -9.71 -49.88 24.37
N ASP A 30 -8.71 -48.99 24.32
CA ASP A 30 -8.88 -47.59 23.91
C ASP A 30 -9.36 -47.48 22.46
N ARG A 31 -8.84 -48.31 21.55
CA ARG A 31 -9.32 -48.38 20.16
C ARG A 31 -10.78 -48.82 20.07
N GLN A 32 -11.18 -49.80 20.88
CA GLN A 32 -12.58 -50.25 20.93
C GLN A 32 -13.49 -49.19 21.56
N ALA A 33 -13.04 -48.46 22.58
CA ALA A 33 -13.79 -47.35 23.18
C ALA A 33 -14.00 -46.21 22.17
N VAL A 34 -12.94 -45.84 21.42
CA VAL A 34 -13.04 -44.87 20.31
C VAL A 34 -13.96 -45.37 19.18
N ALA A 35 -13.94 -46.67 18.87
CA ALA A 35 -14.85 -47.25 17.86
C ALA A 35 -16.32 -47.31 18.34
N ARG A 36 -16.54 -47.48 19.65
CA ARG A 36 -17.89 -47.51 20.26
C ARG A 36 -18.50 -46.11 20.35
N ASP A 37 -17.69 -45.09 20.61
CA ASP A 37 -18.09 -43.68 20.54
C ASP A 37 -18.52 -43.28 19.12
N GLN A 38 -17.87 -43.84 18.10
CA GLN A 38 -18.24 -43.60 16.69
C GLN A 38 -19.52 -44.31 16.24
N SER A 39 -19.96 -45.37 16.93
CA SER A 39 -21.18 -46.13 16.56
C SER A 39 -22.45 -45.63 17.25
N GLY A 40 -22.35 -44.70 18.21
CA GLY A 40 -23.49 -44.07 18.90
C GLY A 40 -24.18 -42.92 18.13
N HIS A 41 -23.65 -42.51 16.98
CA HIS A 41 -24.18 -41.37 16.20
C HIS A 41 -24.52 -41.76 14.77
N GLY A 42 -25.51 -42.64 14.63
CA GLY A 42 -26.16 -42.95 13.36
C GLY A 42 -27.62 -42.55 13.38
N GLN A 43 -27.90 -41.27 13.13
CA GLN A 43 -29.03 -40.72 12.33
C GLN A 43 -29.52 -39.37 12.86
N LEU A 44 -28.80 -38.30 12.54
CA LEU A 44 -29.36 -37.14 11.83
C LEU A 44 -28.23 -36.53 10.98
N ARG A 45 -28.43 -36.57 9.67
CA ARG A 45 -27.57 -35.99 8.63
C ARG A 45 -27.40 -34.49 8.86
N HIS A 46 -26.20 -34.04 9.22
CA HIS A 46 -25.45 -33.08 8.40
C HIS A 46 -23.98 -33.05 8.81
N SER A 47 -23.18 -33.53 7.86
CA SER A 47 -21.72 -33.48 7.78
C SER A 47 -21.19 -32.03 7.73
N THR A 48 -19.94 -31.84 8.14
CA THR A 48 -19.02 -30.73 7.75
C THR A 48 -19.31 -29.29 8.24
N SER A 49 -19.17 -28.99 9.54
CA SER A 49 -19.19 -27.57 10.00
C SER A 49 -18.24 -27.22 11.16
N ARG A 50 -17.09 -27.89 11.28
CA ARG A 50 -16.03 -27.46 12.23
C ARG A 50 -14.76 -26.94 11.54
N ARG A 51 -14.50 -27.33 10.29
CA ARG A 51 -13.37 -26.79 9.50
C ARG A 51 -13.68 -25.48 8.79
N VAL A 52 -14.96 -25.13 8.63
CA VAL A 52 -15.39 -23.87 7.98
C VAL A 52 -15.26 -22.67 8.94
N VAL A 53 -15.37 -22.89 10.26
CA VAL A 53 -15.37 -21.80 11.25
C VAL A 53 -13.99 -21.14 11.38
N LEU A 54 -12.89 -21.89 11.32
CA LEU A 54 -11.54 -21.33 11.45
C LEU A 54 -11.06 -20.57 10.20
N VAL A 55 -11.41 -21.05 9.01
CA VAL A 55 -11.12 -20.33 7.76
C VAL A 55 -11.99 -19.07 7.63
N GLY A 56 -13.26 -19.15 8.09
CA GLY A 56 -14.18 -18.01 8.09
C GLY A 56 -13.74 -16.85 8.99
N VAL A 57 -13.20 -17.12 10.19
CA VAL A 57 -12.77 -16.06 11.14
C VAL A 57 -11.51 -15.34 10.65
N ILE A 58 -10.55 -16.04 10.03
CA ILE A 58 -9.36 -15.41 9.45
C ILE A 58 -9.73 -14.61 8.20
N ALA A 59 -10.62 -15.12 7.34
CA ALA A 59 -11.14 -14.37 6.21
C ALA A 59 -11.91 -13.10 6.65
N LEU A 60 -12.68 -13.18 7.74
CA LEU A 60 -13.41 -12.03 8.28
C LEU A 60 -12.46 -10.96 8.85
N LEU A 61 -11.38 -11.33 9.53
CA LEU A 61 -10.38 -10.39 10.04
C LEU A 61 -9.51 -9.77 8.93
N VAL A 62 -9.21 -10.51 7.86
CA VAL A 62 -8.55 -9.96 6.66
C VAL A 62 -9.49 -8.99 5.92
N VAL A 63 -10.79 -9.31 5.81
CA VAL A 63 -11.78 -8.41 5.18
C VAL A 63 -12.05 -7.15 6.02
N LEU A 64 -12.06 -7.24 7.36
CA LEU A 64 -12.22 -6.07 8.25
C LEU A 64 -10.93 -5.24 8.37
N GLY A 65 -9.75 -5.86 8.30
CA GLY A 65 -8.46 -5.16 8.32
C GLY A 65 -8.16 -4.37 7.04
N VAL A 66 -8.69 -4.80 5.89
CA VAL A 66 -8.54 -4.11 4.60
C VAL A 66 -9.40 -2.84 4.50
N LEU A 67 -10.46 -2.71 5.31
CA LEU A 67 -11.37 -1.55 5.24
C LEU A 67 -10.89 -0.31 6.02
N ALA A 68 -9.80 -0.37 6.78
CA ALA A 68 -9.39 0.71 7.68
C ALA A 68 -8.30 1.67 7.14
N SER A 69 -7.82 1.46 5.91
CA SER A 69 -6.72 2.26 5.34
C SER A 69 -7.18 3.31 4.33
N PHE A 70 -8.39 3.84 4.47
CA PHE A 70 -8.76 5.06 3.76
C PHE A 70 -8.15 6.24 4.53
N GLY A 71 -6.85 6.45 4.34
CA GLY A 71 -6.21 7.69 4.76
C GLY A 71 -6.92 8.86 4.10
N ALA A 72 -7.12 9.96 4.85
CA ALA A 72 -7.68 11.17 4.27
C ALA A 72 -6.83 11.60 3.08
N ASN A 73 -7.46 11.76 1.92
CA ASN A 73 -6.83 12.31 0.75
C ASN A 73 -6.85 13.85 0.83
N THR A 74 -5.80 14.48 0.34
CA THR A 74 -5.71 15.94 0.21
C THR A 74 -5.50 16.34 -1.25
N THR A 75 -5.81 17.58 -1.56
CA THR A 75 -5.53 18.17 -2.88
C THR A 75 -4.50 19.27 -2.68
N MET A 76 -3.36 19.15 -3.36
CA MET A 76 -2.35 20.19 -3.40
C MET A 76 -2.68 21.15 -4.54
N THR A 77 -2.81 22.43 -4.20
CA THR A 77 -2.83 23.53 -5.18
C THR A 77 -1.60 24.39 -5.01
N GLY A 78 -0.97 24.77 -6.11
CA GLY A 78 0.21 25.61 -6.05
C GLY A 78 0.45 26.37 -7.34
N ARG A 79 1.58 27.07 -7.39
CA ARG A 79 2.04 27.77 -8.60
C ARG A 79 3.55 27.78 -8.69
N ILE A 80 4.05 27.82 -9.92
CA ILE A 80 5.45 28.08 -10.23
C ILE A 80 5.57 29.42 -10.95
N THR A 81 6.55 30.23 -10.54
CA THR A 81 6.92 31.47 -11.23
C THR A 81 8.29 31.30 -11.87
N VAL A 82 8.37 31.58 -13.16
CA VAL A 82 9.60 31.54 -13.94
C VAL A 82 10.00 32.98 -14.28
N ALA A 83 11.02 33.48 -13.59
CA ALA A 83 11.64 34.76 -13.90
C ALA A 83 12.52 34.60 -15.13
N THR A 84 12.34 35.48 -16.11
CA THR A 84 13.07 35.41 -17.39
C THR A 84 13.97 36.64 -17.62
N GLY A 85 13.91 37.61 -16.70
CA GLY A 85 14.74 38.82 -16.69
C GLY A 85 14.40 39.84 -17.79
N THR A 86 13.48 39.54 -18.69
CA THR A 86 12.91 40.48 -19.66
C THR A 86 11.41 40.60 -19.41
N SER A 87 10.83 41.76 -19.70
CA SER A 87 9.43 41.96 -19.35
C SER A 87 8.55 41.04 -20.19
N ALA A 88 7.89 40.05 -19.57
CA ALA A 88 7.05 39.12 -20.33
C ALA A 88 5.85 39.86 -20.96
N LEU A 89 5.53 41.06 -20.45
CA LEU A 89 4.58 41.99 -21.04
C LEU A 89 5.06 42.56 -22.40
N SER A 90 6.37 42.73 -22.61
CA SER A 90 6.92 43.21 -23.90
C SER A 90 7.03 42.11 -24.96
N SER A 91 7.38 40.88 -24.55
CA SER A 91 7.37 39.71 -25.44
C SER A 91 5.96 39.21 -25.74
N SER A 92 4.99 39.48 -24.86
CA SER A 92 3.57 39.35 -25.19
C SER A 92 3.24 40.26 -26.38
N TYR A 93 3.64 41.53 -26.38
CA TYR A 93 3.29 42.47 -27.45
C TYR A 93 3.94 42.16 -28.82
N SER A 94 5.14 41.56 -28.85
CA SER A 94 5.81 41.17 -30.10
C SER A 94 5.47 39.76 -30.59
N SER A 95 4.93 38.89 -29.72
CA SER A 95 4.45 37.53 -30.05
C SER A 95 2.91 37.42 -30.12
N TYR A 96 2.20 38.54 -29.95
CA TYR A 96 0.73 38.62 -29.97
C TYR A 96 0.08 38.28 -31.33
N GLY A 97 0.89 37.99 -32.36
CA GLY A 97 0.40 37.62 -33.69
C GLY A 97 -0.03 36.16 -33.85
N SER A 98 0.35 35.23 -32.95
CA SER A 98 0.17 33.79 -33.25
C SER A 98 -0.25 32.87 -32.09
N ASN A 99 -0.12 33.26 -30.81
CA ASN A 99 -0.35 32.32 -29.68
C ASN A 99 -1.43 32.74 -28.65
N GLY A 100 -2.35 33.64 -29.00
CA GLY A 100 -3.62 33.81 -28.27
C GLY A 100 -3.53 34.17 -26.77
N GLY A 101 -2.45 34.82 -26.32
CA GLY A 101 -2.29 35.23 -24.92
C GLY A 101 -1.68 34.18 -23.98
N ARG A 102 -1.12 33.09 -24.52
CA ARG A 102 -0.39 32.08 -23.74
C ARG A 102 1.00 32.57 -23.33
N CYS A 103 1.38 32.34 -22.07
CA CYS A 103 2.73 32.67 -21.60
C CYS A 103 3.77 31.70 -22.17
N VAL A 104 4.90 32.23 -22.62
CA VAL A 104 6.01 31.45 -23.18
C VAL A 104 7.26 31.74 -22.37
N THR A 105 7.85 30.69 -21.82
CA THR A 105 9.16 30.71 -21.15
C THR A 105 10.28 30.66 -22.18
N TYR A 106 11.46 31.17 -21.84
CA TYR A 106 12.63 31.24 -22.71
C TYR A 106 13.91 31.27 -21.88
N ARG A 107 15.08 31.23 -22.53
CA ARG A 107 16.42 31.23 -21.90
C ARG A 107 16.69 29.98 -21.05
N GLY A 108 16.34 28.81 -21.59
CA GLY A 108 16.60 27.54 -20.91
C GLY A 108 15.57 27.24 -19.84
N TYR A 109 14.33 27.68 -20.05
CA TYR A 109 13.12 27.27 -19.31
C TYR A 109 12.02 26.81 -20.28
N ASP A 110 12.38 26.51 -21.54
CA ASP A 110 11.46 26.15 -22.63
C ASP A 110 10.70 24.82 -22.34
N ASP A 111 11.21 24.03 -21.40
CA ASP A 111 10.61 22.83 -20.83
C ASP A 111 9.52 23.11 -19.78
N ILE A 112 9.26 24.37 -19.44
CA ILE A 112 8.22 24.78 -18.48
C ILE A 112 7.07 25.46 -19.23
N ALA A 113 6.01 24.68 -19.50
CA ALA A 113 4.84 25.14 -20.22
C ALA A 113 3.56 24.48 -19.66
N GLU A 114 2.41 24.95 -20.12
CA GLU A 114 1.11 24.29 -19.87
C GLU A 114 1.19 22.79 -20.22
N GLY A 115 0.68 21.93 -19.35
CA GLY A 115 0.66 20.48 -19.52
C GLY A 115 1.89 19.73 -19.02
N VAL A 116 2.96 20.42 -18.61
CA VAL A 116 4.15 19.79 -18.03
C VAL A 116 3.82 19.10 -16.71
N SER A 117 4.40 17.92 -16.48
CA SER A 117 4.14 17.12 -15.29
C SER A 117 4.65 17.78 -14.00
N VAL A 118 3.83 17.66 -12.96
CA VAL A 118 4.18 17.99 -11.57
C VAL A 118 4.13 16.69 -10.78
N THR A 119 5.28 16.21 -10.34
CA THR A 119 5.40 15.00 -9.53
C THR A 119 5.44 15.39 -8.07
N VAL A 120 4.61 14.75 -7.25
CA VAL A 120 4.61 14.92 -5.79
C VAL A 120 5.01 13.61 -5.15
N ARG A 121 5.99 13.66 -4.25
CA ARG A 121 6.43 12.55 -3.42
C ARG A 121 6.03 12.77 -1.97
N ASP A 122 5.77 11.68 -1.25
CA ASP A 122 5.57 11.71 0.20
C ASP A 122 6.91 11.79 0.97
N SER A 123 6.83 11.85 2.30
CA SER A 123 8.00 11.83 3.20
C SER A 123 8.88 10.57 3.10
N GLY A 124 8.35 9.46 2.55
CA GLY A 124 9.10 8.25 2.26
C GLY A 124 9.80 8.27 0.89
N GLY A 125 9.58 9.32 0.09
CA GLY A 125 10.12 9.48 -1.26
C GLY A 125 9.32 8.73 -2.33
N ALA A 126 8.23 8.05 -1.96
CA ALA A 126 7.35 7.39 -2.92
C ALA A 126 6.52 8.43 -3.68
N ILE A 127 6.21 8.18 -4.94
CA ILE A 127 5.34 9.07 -5.72
C ILE A 127 3.93 8.97 -5.14
N ALA A 128 3.49 10.08 -4.55
CA ALA A 128 2.18 10.23 -3.92
C ALA A 128 1.12 10.67 -4.94
N GLY A 129 1.52 11.41 -5.98
CA GLY A 129 0.62 11.82 -7.06
C GLY A 129 1.34 12.55 -8.19
N VAL A 130 0.66 12.67 -9.32
CA VAL A 130 1.15 13.40 -10.49
C VAL A 130 0.03 14.29 -11.02
N GLY A 131 0.32 15.58 -11.15
CA GLY A 131 -0.54 16.55 -11.83
C GLY A 131 0.18 17.22 -12.99
N HIS A 132 -0.36 18.35 -13.44
CA HIS A 132 0.17 19.07 -14.58
C HIS A 132 0.06 20.58 -14.36
N LEU A 133 0.98 21.34 -14.97
CA LEU A 133 0.87 22.79 -15.04
C LEU A 133 -0.36 23.18 -15.87
N GLY A 134 -1.16 24.10 -15.33
CA GLY A 134 -2.25 24.73 -16.05
C GLY A 134 -1.78 25.82 -17.00
N ALA A 135 -2.73 26.53 -17.59
CA ALA A 135 -2.44 27.63 -18.52
C ALA A 135 -1.62 28.74 -17.84
N GLY A 136 -0.44 29.02 -18.39
CA GLY A 136 0.45 30.05 -17.88
C GLY A 136 -0.07 31.47 -18.12
N ARG A 137 0.14 32.35 -17.14
CA ARG A 137 -0.18 33.78 -17.20
C ARG A 137 1.11 34.60 -17.30
N PRO A 138 1.17 35.59 -18.23
CA PRO A 138 2.29 36.52 -18.28
C PRO A 138 2.27 37.46 -17.07
N GLU A 139 3.43 37.60 -16.44
CA GLU A 139 3.72 38.52 -15.34
C GLU A 139 4.76 39.56 -15.80
N PRO A 140 4.92 40.71 -15.10
CA PRO A 140 5.83 41.76 -15.53
C PRO A 140 7.26 41.33 -15.88
N TYR A 141 7.79 40.27 -15.27
CA TYR A 141 9.17 39.79 -15.47
C TYR A 141 9.26 38.27 -15.73
N GLY A 142 8.16 37.61 -16.10
CA GLY A 142 8.13 36.16 -16.18
C GLY A 142 6.79 35.54 -16.54
N CYS A 143 6.70 34.23 -16.32
CA CYS A 143 5.47 33.45 -16.44
C CYS A 143 5.11 32.83 -15.09
N THR A 144 3.82 32.82 -14.76
CA THR A 144 3.30 32.04 -13.63
C THR A 144 2.36 30.96 -14.14
N PHE A 145 2.60 29.71 -13.72
CA PHE A 145 1.76 28.56 -14.05
C PHE A 145 1.13 28.00 -12.77
N PRO A 146 -0.20 27.92 -12.67
CA PRO A 146 -0.86 27.21 -11.57
C PRO A 146 -0.75 25.70 -11.78
N PHE A 147 -0.92 24.92 -10.73
CA PHE A 147 -1.10 23.47 -10.83
C PHE A 147 -2.00 22.93 -9.72
N THR A 148 -2.49 21.72 -9.93
CA THR A 148 -3.27 20.98 -8.93
C THR A 148 -2.91 19.51 -9.01
N VAL A 149 -2.71 18.88 -7.86
CA VAL A 149 -2.51 17.44 -7.70
C VAL A 149 -3.53 16.94 -6.70
N ALA A 150 -4.52 16.21 -7.19
CA ALA A 150 -5.61 15.68 -6.38
C ALA A 150 -5.24 14.32 -5.78
N ASP A 151 -6.05 13.88 -4.81
CA ASP A 151 -6.01 12.54 -4.23
C ASP A 151 -4.66 12.12 -3.62
N LEU A 152 -3.93 13.09 -3.06
CA LEU A 152 -2.67 12.82 -2.37
C LEU A 152 -2.94 12.15 -1.02
N PRO A 153 -2.26 11.04 -0.68
CA PRO A 153 -2.31 10.48 0.66
C PRO A 153 -1.72 11.46 1.67
N SER A 154 -2.29 11.50 2.87
CA SER A 154 -1.75 12.30 3.97
C SER A 154 -0.28 11.94 4.27
N SER A 155 0.60 12.94 4.22
CA SER A 155 2.01 12.87 4.58
C SER A 155 2.43 14.10 5.38
N GLU A 156 3.48 13.97 6.19
CA GLU A 156 4.06 15.08 6.98
C GLU A 156 4.73 16.13 6.08
N PHE A 157 5.38 15.66 5.02
CA PHE A 157 6.05 16.47 4.02
C PHE A 157 5.72 15.98 2.63
N TYR A 158 5.72 16.91 1.69
CA TYR A 158 5.56 16.63 0.28
C TYR A 158 6.71 17.24 -0.50
N THR A 159 7.34 16.45 -1.35
CA THR A 159 8.39 16.93 -2.25
C THR A 159 7.81 17.10 -3.65
N VAL A 160 7.90 18.30 -4.19
CA VAL A 160 7.36 18.68 -5.50
C VAL A 160 8.51 18.83 -6.49
N GLU A 161 8.38 18.16 -7.63
CA GLU A 161 9.25 18.28 -8.79
C GLU A 161 8.40 18.69 -10.01
N ILE A 162 8.87 19.69 -10.77
CA ILE A 162 8.20 20.14 -11.99
C ILE A 162 9.12 19.84 -13.17
N SER A 163 8.60 19.10 -14.15
CA SER A 163 9.39 18.50 -15.23
C SER A 163 10.52 17.62 -14.66
N HIS A 164 11.74 18.16 -14.64
CA HIS A 164 12.95 17.58 -14.08
C HIS A 164 13.79 18.66 -13.36
N ARG A 165 13.15 19.76 -12.94
CA ARG A 165 13.81 20.94 -12.39
C ARG A 165 13.91 20.88 -10.87
N GLY A 166 14.59 19.84 -10.41
CA GLY A 166 14.87 19.65 -8.99
C GLY A 166 13.63 19.46 -8.13
N GLU A 167 13.89 19.25 -6.85
CA GLU A 167 12.88 18.92 -5.86
C GLU A 167 12.81 20.02 -4.79
N VAL A 168 11.60 20.43 -4.43
CA VAL A 168 11.34 21.38 -3.34
C VAL A 168 10.35 20.76 -2.36
N THR A 169 10.69 20.77 -1.07
CA THR A 169 9.88 20.16 -0.02
C THR A 169 9.00 21.19 0.68
N PHE A 170 7.75 20.82 0.93
CA PHE A 170 6.74 21.58 1.65
C PHE A 170 6.20 20.75 2.81
N THR A 171 5.74 21.41 3.86
CA THR A 171 5.06 20.77 4.99
C THR A 171 3.60 20.45 4.64
N ALA A 172 2.97 19.56 5.40
CA ALA A 172 1.53 19.32 5.30
C ALA A 172 0.71 20.61 5.50
N ASP A 173 1.16 21.51 6.38
CA ASP A 173 0.49 22.79 6.66
C ASP A 173 0.57 23.74 5.46
N ASP A 174 1.72 23.82 4.77
CA ASP A 174 1.87 24.61 3.55
C ASP A 174 0.89 24.14 2.46
N VAL A 175 0.75 22.82 2.32
CA VAL A 175 -0.16 22.20 1.35
C VAL A 175 -1.62 22.47 1.71
N ALA A 176 -1.97 22.36 3.00
CA ALA A 176 -3.31 22.63 3.50
C ALA A 176 -3.70 24.11 3.37
N ALA A 177 -2.74 25.02 3.54
CA ALA A 177 -2.93 26.46 3.36
C ALA A 177 -2.98 26.89 1.88
N GLY A 178 -2.48 26.05 0.97
CA GLY A 178 -2.33 26.39 -0.46
C GLY A 178 -1.10 27.26 -0.73
N ASP A 179 -0.15 27.31 0.19
CA ASP A 179 1.07 28.13 0.15
C ASP A 179 2.22 27.45 -0.61
N VAL A 180 1.90 26.60 -1.58
CA VAL A 180 2.88 25.89 -2.40
C VAL A 180 3.30 26.80 -3.56
N HIS A 181 4.46 27.43 -3.40
CA HIS A 181 5.02 28.38 -4.36
C HIS A 181 6.46 28.02 -4.73
N LEU A 182 6.70 27.79 -6.02
CA LEU A 182 8.03 27.52 -6.57
C LEU A 182 8.49 28.69 -7.42
N SER A 183 9.80 28.95 -7.43
CA SER A 183 10.40 29.97 -8.28
C SER A 183 11.62 29.44 -9.03
N LEU A 184 11.72 29.77 -10.31
CA LEU A 184 12.89 29.58 -11.15
C LEU A 184 13.33 30.97 -11.66
N GLY A 185 14.63 31.23 -11.74
CA GLY A 185 15.15 32.54 -12.14
C GLY A 185 16.65 32.50 -12.36
#